data_AF-A0A6C0JNZ0-F1
#
_entry.id   AF-A0A6C0JNZ0-F1
#
_cell.length_a   1.000
_cell.length_b   1.000
_cell.length_c   1.000
_cell.angle_alpha   90.00
_cell.angle_beta   90.00
_cell.angle_gamma   90.00
#
_symmetry.space_group_name_H-M   'P 1'
#
loop_
_entity.id
_entity.type
_entity.pdbx_description
1 polymer ?
#
loop_
_entity_poly.entity_id
_entity_poly.type
_entity_poly.pdbx_seq_one_letter_code
_entity_poly.pdbx_strand_id
1 'polypeptide(L)'
;MNNNTILTENIFECSICLNNIVENNNNIISCSTCNNKNCIECFNKMQKKFNYHNNEFYIIYTCPVCKTDKSIDVLDNNNILKYNLKNFINNYLIELNNKIIELNITNGVMNNKILEYKFYFNNFYKIVKYAYIVDKFVFLLFSSYVILLFKS
;
A
#
# COMPACT_ATOMS: atom_id res chain seq x y z
N MET A 1 -12.18 -17.81 -62.12
CA MET A 1 -11.49 -18.17 -60.86
C MET A 1 -11.47 -16.94 -59.97
N ASN A 2 -12.49 -16.77 -59.13
CA ASN A 2 -12.53 -15.72 -58.11
C ASN A 2 -12.27 -16.40 -56.76
N ASN A 3 -11.05 -16.26 -56.25
CA ASN A 3 -10.70 -16.67 -54.91
C ASN A 3 -11.22 -15.62 -53.93
N ASN A 4 -12.50 -15.75 -53.55
CA ASN A 4 -12.99 -15.10 -52.35
C ASN A 4 -12.44 -15.89 -51.16
N THR A 5 -11.29 -15.48 -50.65
CA THR A 5 -10.86 -15.84 -49.29
C THR A 5 -11.87 -15.24 -48.33
N ILE A 6 -12.87 -16.04 -47.97
CA ILE A 6 -13.72 -15.79 -46.80
C ILE A 6 -12.76 -15.85 -45.62
N LEU A 7 -12.35 -14.68 -45.11
CA LEU A 7 -11.80 -14.54 -43.78
C LEU A 7 -12.85 -15.09 -42.83
N THR A 8 -12.67 -16.32 -42.38
CA THR A 8 -13.49 -16.89 -41.31
C THR A 8 -13.14 -16.12 -40.05
N GLU A 9 -13.95 -15.11 -39.73
CA GLU A 9 -13.90 -14.45 -38.44
C GLU A 9 -14.16 -15.52 -37.38
N ASN A 10 -13.14 -15.87 -36.60
CA ASN A 10 -13.34 -16.81 -35.51
C ASN A 10 -14.15 -16.10 -34.41
N ILE A 11 -15.38 -16.55 -34.20
CA ILE A 11 -16.26 -16.07 -33.15
C ILE A 11 -16.01 -16.92 -31.90
N PHE A 12 -15.71 -16.29 -30.78
CA PHE A 12 -15.53 -16.96 -29.48
C PHE A 12 -16.51 -16.43 -28.46
N GLU A 13 -16.93 -17.28 -27.54
CA GLU A 13 -17.81 -16.89 -26.45
C GLU A 13 -16.99 -16.43 -25.22
N CYS A 14 -17.37 -15.30 -24.61
CA CYS A 14 -16.77 -14.83 -23.38
C CYS A 14 -17.11 -15.77 -22.21
N SER A 15 -16.11 -16.29 -21.48
CA SER A 15 -16.34 -17.20 -20.35
C SER A 15 -17.04 -16.58 -19.13
N ILE A 16 -17.29 -15.26 -19.12
CA ILE A 16 -17.96 -14.55 -18.02
C ILE A 16 -19.37 -14.10 -18.43
N CYS A 17 -19.50 -13.35 -19.52
CA CYS A 17 -20.78 -12.77 -19.93
C CYS A 17 -21.51 -13.57 -21.02
N LEU A 18 -20.90 -14.63 -21.55
CA LEU A 18 -21.47 -15.48 -22.61
C LEU A 18 -21.77 -14.73 -23.93
N ASN A 19 -21.29 -13.50 -24.07
CA ASN A 19 -21.40 -12.76 -25.32
C ASN A 19 -20.37 -13.24 -26.33
N ASN A 20 -20.77 -13.30 -27.59
CA ASN A 20 -19.89 -13.56 -28.72
C ASN A 20 -18.90 -12.40 -28.92
N ILE A 21 -17.63 -12.75 -29.07
CA ILE A 21 -16.52 -11.85 -29.33
C ILE A 21 -15.94 -12.22 -30.70
N VAL A 22 -15.82 -11.24 -31.58
CA VAL A 22 -15.20 -11.40 -32.89
C VAL A 22 -13.68 -11.26 -32.73
N GLU A 23 -12.90 -12.26 -33.16
CA GLU A 23 -11.42 -12.28 -33.16
C GLU A 23 -10.84 -11.35 -34.24
N ASN A 24 -11.25 -10.09 -34.23
CA ASN A 24 -10.65 -9.01 -35.03
C ASN A 24 -10.13 -7.85 -34.18
N ASN A 25 -10.33 -7.89 -32.85
CA ASN A 25 -10.00 -6.79 -31.96
C ASN A 25 -9.14 -7.24 -30.77
N ASN A 26 -8.22 -6.36 -30.36
CA ASN A 26 -7.39 -6.41 -29.15
C ASN A 26 -8.18 -6.52 -27.82
N ASN A 27 -9.46 -6.87 -27.88
CA ASN A 27 -10.43 -6.88 -26.78
C ASN A 27 -10.56 -8.26 -26.11
N ILE A 28 -9.66 -9.20 -26.41
CA ILE A 28 -9.69 -10.55 -25.87
C ILE A 28 -8.53 -10.76 -24.89
N ILE A 29 -8.86 -11.34 -23.75
CA ILE A 29 -7.90 -11.81 -22.75
C ILE A 29 -7.99 -13.32 -22.65
N SER A 30 -6.93 -13.98 -23.08
CA SER A 30 -6.77 -15.43 -23.02
C SER A 30 -6.05 -15.85 -21.75
N CYS A 31 -6.59 -16.84 -21.05
CA CYS A 31 -5.88 -17.53 -19.98
C CYS A 31 -4.95 -18.59 -20.58
N SER A 32 -3.64 -18.50 -20.32
CA SER A 32 -2.65 -19.47 -20.85
C SER A 32 -2.78 -20.90 -20.29
N THR A 33 -3.50 -21.11 -19.19
CA THR A 33 -3.62 -22.44 -18.57
C THR A 33 -4.85 -23.21 -19.07
N CYS A 34 -6.00 -22.55 -19.18
CA CYS A 34 -7.25 -23.20 -19.54
C CYS A 34 -7.80 -22.75 -20.89
N ASN A 35 -7.05 -21.92 -21.64
CA ASN A 35 -7.40 -21.37 -22.95
C ASN A 35 -8.73 -20.59 -23.00
N ASN A 36 -9.30 -20.27 -21.85
CA ASN A 36 -10.52 -19.48 -21.77
C ASN A 36 -10.28 -18.05 -22.20
N LYS A 37 -11.27 -17.50 -22.91
CA LYS A 37 -11.25 -16.16 -23.49
C LYS A 37 -12.27 -15.29 -22.78
N ASN A 38 -11.82 -14.15 -22.27
CA ASN A 38 -12.66 -13.14 -21.63
C ASN A 38 -12.65 -11.87 -22.48
N CYS A 39 -13.79 -11.19 -22.60
CA CYS A 39 -13.81 -9.86 -23.19
C CYS A 39 -13.18 -8.84 -22.24
N ILE A 40 -12.65 -7.76 -22.82
CA ILE A 40 -11.98 -6.68 -22.10
C ILE A 40 -12.89 -6.00 -21.06
N GLU A 41 -14.18 -5.88 -21.35
CA GLU A 41 -15.16 -5.29 -20.43
C GLU A 41 -15.33 -6.13 -19.16
N CYS A 42 -15.47 -7.45 -19.32
CA CYS A 42 -15.55 -8.36 -18.18
C CYS A 42 -14.24 -8.34 -17.39
N PHE A 43 -13.09 -8.37 -18.08
CA PHE A 43 -11.81 -8.24 -17.41
C PHE A 43 -11.69 -6.95 -16.60
N ASN A 44 -12.12 -5.81 -17.12
CA ASN A 44 -12.05 -4.53 -16.42
C ASN A 44 -12.87 -4.55 -15.11
N LYS A 45 -13.94 -5.33 -15.04
CA LYS A 45 -14.73 -5.56 -13.82
C LYS A 45 -14.13 -6.60 -12.87
N MET A 46 -13.18 -7.41 -13.31
CA MET A 46 -12.50 -8.38 -12.44
C MET A 46 -11.64 -7.67 -11.40
N GLN A 47 -11.59 -8.26 -10.20
CA GLN A 47 -10.63 -7.85 -9.18
C GLN A 47 -9.21 -8.07 -9.68
N LYS A 48 -8.38 -7.05 -9.48
CA LYS A 48 -6.98 -7.00 -9.87
C LYS A 48 -6.16 -6.50 -8.70
N LYS A 49 -4.92 -6.96 -8.58
CA LYS A 49 -3.99 -6.48 -7.56
C LYS A 49 -2.67 -6.11 -8.22
N PHE A 50 -2.03 -5.07 -7.73
CA PHE A 50 -0.64 -4.80 -8.08
C PHE A 50 0.28 -5.69 -7.25
N ASN A 51 1.29 -6.24 -7.90
CA ASN A 51 2.39 -6.93 -7.25
C ASN A 51 3.72 -6.38 -7.77
N TYR A 52 4.72 -6.35 -6.89
CA TYR A 52 6.07 -5.93 -7.21
C TYR A 52 7.01 -7.09 -6.89
N HIS A 53 7.73 -7.58 -7.88
CA HIS A 53 8.65 -8.71 -7.74
C HIS A 53 9.81 -8.54 -8.72
N ASN A 54 11.04 -8.78 -8.28
CA ASN A 54 12.25 -8.65 -9.10
C ASN A 54 12.37 -7.32 -9.88
N ASN A 55 12.06 -6.20 -9.24
CA ASN A 55 12.06 -4.87 -9.86
C ASN A 55 11.02 -4.64 -10.99
N GLU A 56 10.11 -5.59 -11.19
CA GLU A 56 9.04 -5.48 -12.19
C GLU A 56 7.69 -5.32 -11.50
N PHE A 57 6.80 -4.59 -12.17
CA PHE A 57 5.43 -4.37 -11.73
C PHE A 57 4.48 -5.24 -12.53
N TYR A 58 3.64 -5.98 -11.82
CA TYR A 58 2.64 -6.83 -12.43
C TYR A 58 1.26 -6.51 -11.91
N ILE A 59 0.28 -6.61 -12.81
CA ILE A 59 -1.11 -6.75 -12.43
C ILE A 59 -1.43 -8.23 -12.36
N ILE A 60 -1.86 -8.67 -11.18
CA ILE A 60 -2.34 -10.02 -10.94
C ILE A 60 -3.86 -10.04 -11.01
N TYR A 61 -4.40 -10.98 -11.78
CA TYR A 61 -5.81 -11.31 -11.80
C TYR A 61 -6.01 -12.81 -11.71
N THR A 62 -7.10 -13.25 -11.08
CA THR A 62 -7.44 -14.67 -10.99
C THR A 62 -8.36 -15.05 -12.15
N CYS A 63 -7.99 -16.07 -12.93
CA CYS A 63 -8.84 -16.57 -14.00
C CYS A 63 -10.18 -17.08 -13.43
N PRO A 64 -11.34 -16.72 -14.02
CA PRO A 64 -12.63 -17.09 -13.43
C PRO A 64 -12.90 -18.59 -13.54
N VAL A 65 -12.31 -19.27 -14.53
CA VAL A 65 -12.56 -20.69 -14.81
C VAL A 65 -11.58 -21.59 -14.06
N CYS A 66 -10.26 -21.46 -14.30
CA CYS A 66 -9.28 -22.34 -13.66
C CYS A 66 -8.81 -21.86 -12.28
N LYS A 67 -9.27 -20.70 -11.81
CA LYS A 67 -8.91 -20.10 -10.51
C LYS A 67 -7.41 -19.92 -10.27
N THR A 68 -6.60 -19.95 -11.33
CA THR A 68 -5.16 -19.67 -11.25
C THR A 68 -4.90 -18.19 -11.42
N ASP A 69 -3.95 -17.67 -10.66
CA ASP A 69 -3.47 -16.31 -10.81
C ASP A 69 -2.65 -16.15 -12.10
N LYS A 70 -2.84 -15.00 -12.74
CA LYS A 70 -2.19 -14.61 -13.98
C LYS A 70 -1.63 -13.22 -13.82
N SER A 71 -0.39 -13.04 -14.25
CA SER A 71 0.32 -11.78 -14.25
C SER A 71 0.27 -11.12 -15.63
N ILE A 72 0.16 -9.80 -15.62
CA ILE A 72 0.34 -8.93 -16.77
C ILE A 72 1.43 -7.94 -16.40
N ASP A 73 2.53 -7.94 -17.15
CA ASP A 73 3.58 -6.94 -17.00
C ASP A 73 3.05 -5.58 -17.46
N VAL A 74 3.12 -4.58 -16.56
CA VAL A 74 2.68 -3.21 -16.84
C VAL A 74 3.81 -2.29 -17.29
N LEU A 75 5.06 -2.76 -17.35
CA LEU A 75 6.15 -2.01 -17.97
C LEU A 75 6.10 -2.10 -19.51
N ASP A 76 5.44 -3.13 -20.04
CA ASP A 76 5.15 -3.23 -21.47
C ASP A 76 3.95 -2.36 -21.86
N ASN A 77 4.21 -1.27 -22.58
CA ASN A 77 3.20 -0.36 -23.10
C ASN A 77 2.14 -1.06 -23.98
N ASN A 78 2.50 -2.15 -24.66
CA ASN A 78 1.55 -2.90 -25.47
C ASN A 78 0.48 -3.56 -24.59
N ASN A 79 0.86 -4.07 -23.42
CA ASN A 79 -0.07 -4.64 -22.45
C ASN A 79 -1.00 -3.56 -21.87
N ILE A 80 -0.46 -2.37 -21.58
CA ILE A 80 -1.28 -1.26 -21.07
C ILE A 80 -2.39 -0.89 -22.07
N LEU A 81 -2.03 -0.76 -23.35
CA LEU A 81 -2.98 -0.40 -24.41
C LEU A 81 -3.96 -1.53 -24.68
N LYS A 82 -3.46 -2.76 -24.86
CA LYS A 82 -4.28 -3.95 -25.15
C LYS A 82 -5.31 -4.21 -24.05
N TYR A 83 -4.92 -4.06 -22.80
CA TYR A 83 -5.78 -4.38 -21.66
C TYR A 83 -6.45 -3.14 -21.03
N ASN A 84 -6.38 -1.99 -21.69
CA ASN A 84 -6.96 -0.71 -21.23
C ASN A 84 -6.68 -0.41 -19.74
N LEU A 85 -5.43 -0.60 -19.31
CA LEU A 85 -5.05 -0.56 -17.90
C LEU A 85 -4.85 0.85 -17.35
N LYS A 86 -4.90 1.88 -18.21
CA LYS A 86 -4.61 3.28 -17.84
C LYS A 86 -5.44 3.78 -16.66
N ASN A 87 -6.76 3.56 -16.69
CA ASN A 87 -7.64 4.01 -15.62
C ASN A 87 -7.37 3.25 -14.31
N PHE A 88 -7.09 1.96 -14.40
CA PHE A 88 -6.76 1.15 -13.23
C PHE A 88 -5.46 1.61 -12.56
N ILE A 89 -4.40 1.84 -13.36
CA ILE A 89 -3.12 2.37 -12.88
C ILE A 89 -3.31 3.75 -12.24
N ASN A 90 -4.04 4.66 -12.88
CA ASN A 90 -4.29 6.00 -12.34
C ASN A 90 -5.03 5.98 -11.00
N ASN A 91 -6.09 5.16 -10.88
CA ASN A 91 -6.83 5.03 -9.63
C ASN A 91 -5.94 4.49 -8.51
N TYR A 92 -5.10 3.52 -8.82
CA TYR A 92 -4.14 2.98 -7.85
C TYR A 92 -3.12 4.02 -7.38
N LEU A 93 -2.60 4.86 -8.27
CA LEU A 93 -1.69 5.96 -7.89
C LEU A 93 -2.38 6.99 -6.98
N ILE A 94 -3.65 7.30 -7.25
CA ILE A 94 -4.45 8.19 -6.38
C ILE A 94 -4.60 7.58 -4.98
N GLU A 95 -4.95 6.30 -4.89
CA GLU A 95 -5.06 5.59 -3.60
C GLU A 95 -3.73 5.56 -2.83
N LEU A 96 -2.61 5.31 -3.52
CA LEU A 96 -1.28 5.35 -2.91
C LEU A 96 -0.95 6.74 -2.37
N ASN A 97 -1.21 7.80 -3.14
CA ASN A 97 -0.98 9.17 -2.70
C ASN A 97 -1.81 9.52 -1.46
N ASN A 98 -3.08 9.11 -1.43
CA ASN A 98 -3.94 9.33 -0.27
C ASN A 98 -3.39 8.62 0.99
N LYS A 99 -2.91 7.38 0.85
CA LYS A 99 -2.26 6.65 1.96
C LYS A 99 -0.98 7.34 2.44
N ILE A 100 -0.17 7.89 1.52
CA ILE A 100 1.04 8.64 1.89
C ILE A 100 0.68 9.91 2.67
N ILE A 101 -0.36 10.63 2.24
CA ILE A 101 -0.85 11.83 2.96
C ILE A 101 -1.30 11.45 4.37
N GLU A 102 -2.08 10.38 4.51
CA GLU A 102 -2.54 9.87 5.80
C GLU A 102 -1.35 9.53 6.72
N LEU A 103 -0.37 8.77 6.22
CA LEU A 103 0.84 8.43 6.96
C LEU A 103 1.64 9.66 7.40
N ASN A 104 1.74 10.69 6.54
CA ASN A 104 2.40 11.94 6.88
C ASN A 104 1.68 12.69 8.02
N ILE A 105 0.35 12.72 7.99
CA ILE A 105 -0.46 13.34 9.06
C ILE A 105 -0.26 12.56 10.37
N THR A 106 -0.35 11.22 10.33
CA THR A 106 -0.14 10.37 11.51
C THR A 106 1.27 10.57 12.09
N ASN A 107 2.30 10.64 11.25
CA ASN A 107 3.66 10.92 11.66
C ASN A 107 3.79 12.30 12.32
N GLY A 108 3.13 13.33 11.76
CA GLY A 108 3.08 14.67 12.36
C GLY A 108 2.47 14.67 13.76
N VAL A 109 1.33 14.00 13.93
CA VAL A 109 0.66 13.85 15.24
C VAL A 109 1.55 13.09 16.24
N MET A 110 2.17 12.00 15.80
CA MET A 110 3.06 11.21 16.66
C MET A 110 4.28 12.01 17.10
N ASN A 111 4.89 12.79 16.20
CA ASN A 111 6.02 13.63 16.52
C ASN A 111 5.65 14.72 17.54
N ASN A 112 4.47 15.33 17.40
CA ASN A 112 3.99 16.31 18.39
C ASN A 112 3.83 15.68 19.78
N LYS A 113 3.26 14.47 19.87
CA LYS A 113 3.15 13.73 21.15
C LYS A 113 4.53 13.43 21.75
N ILE A 114 5.51 13.05 20.93
CA ILE A 114 6.88 12.81 21.39
C ILE A 114 7.50 14.08 22.00
N LEU A 115 7.28 15.24 21.36
CA LEU A 115 7.74 16.53 21.87
C LEU A 115 7.09 16.87 23.21
N GLU A 116 5.78 16.66 23.36
CA GLU A 116 5.06 16.84 24.62
C GLU A 116 5.62 15.94 25.73
N TYR A 117 5.77 14.64 25.47
CA TYR A 117 6.35 13.71 26.45
C TYR A 117 7.79 14.10 26.85
N LYS A 118 8.61 14.53 25.89
CA LYS A 118 9.97 14.99 26.15
C LYS A 118 9.98 16.24 27.04
N PHE A 119 9.04 17.16 26.83
CA PHE A 119 8.87 18.34 27.68
C PHE A 119 8.49 17.93 29.11
N TYR A 120 7.50 17.06 29.29
CA TYR A 120 7.09 16.58 30.62
C TYR A 120 8.22 15.84 31.34
N PHE A 121 8.91 14.93 30.64
CA PHE A 121 10.01 14.17 31.22
C PHE A 121 11.16 15.07 31.69
N ASN A 122 11.54 16.06 30.87
CA ASN A 122 12.57 17.02 31.23
C ASN A 122 12.19 17.85 32.47
N ASN A 123 10.94 18.26 32.58
CA ASN A 123 10.47 19.04 33.73
C ASN A 123 10.36 18.17 34.99
N PHE A 124 9.87 16.94 34.88
CA PHE A 124 9.85 16.00 35.99
C PHE A 124 11.26 15.72 36.52
N TYR A 125 12.21 15.44 35.62
CA TYR A 125 13.61 15.24 36.00
C TYR A 125 14.20 16.46 36.75
N LYS A 126 13.88 17.68 36.32
CA LYS A 126 14.27 18.90 37.04
C LYS A 126 13.68 18.93 38.45
N ILE A 127 12.38 18.66 38.61
CA ILE A 127 11.70 18.64 39.92
C ILE A 127 12.35 17.62 40.85
N VAL A 128 12.55 16.38 40.38
CA VAL A 128 13.22 15.32 41.15
C VAL A 128 14.63 15.75 41.56
N LYS A 129 15.38 16.36 40.64
CA LYS A 129 16.73 16.87 40.93
C LYS A 129 16.72 17.98 41.98
N TYR A 130 15.76 18.91 41.92
CA TYR A 130 15.62 19.95 42.95
C TYR A 130 15.25 19.37 44.31
N ALA A 131 14.29 18.44 44.36
CA ALA A 131 13.90 17.76 45.60
C ALA A 131 15.10 17.06 46.24
N TYR A 132 15.93 16.37 45.46
CA TYR A 132 17.17 15.75 45.94
C TYR A 132 18.18 16.75 46.50
N ILE A 133 18.36 17.90 45.85
CA ILE A 133 19.26 18.96 46.34
C ILE A 133 18.76 19.52 47.68
N VAL A 134 17.45 19.78 47.78
CA VAL A 134 16.81 20.28 49.01
C VAL A 134 16.97 19.27 50.14
N ASP A 135 16.69 18.00 49.89
CA ASP A 135 16.82 16.92 50.88
C ASP A 135 18.26 16.82 51.44
N LYS A 136 19.27 16.87 50.57
CA LYS A 136 20.68 16.94 50.99
C LYS A 136 21.01 18.17 51.83
N PHE A 137 20.46 19.33 51.48
CA PHE A 137 20.66 20.56 52.24
C PHE A 137 20.04 20.47 53.64
N VAL A 138 18.83 19.93 53.74
CA VAL A 138 18.15 19.71 55.03
C VAL A 138 18.95 18.75 55.90
N PHE A 139 19.44 17.63 55.34
CA PHE A 139 20.29 16.69 56.07
C PHE A 139 21.58 17.32 56.60
N LEU A 140 22.25 18.16 55.80
CA LEU A 140 23.44 18.91 56.22
C LEU A 140 23.14 19.89 57.36
N LEU A 141 22.03 20.61 57.30
CA LEU A 141 21.62 21.53 58.37
C LEU A 141 21.29 20.77 59.66
N PHE A 142 20.56 19.66 59.55
CA PHE A 142 20.17 18.85 60.71
C PHE A 142 21.38 18.21 61.41
N SER A 143 22.30 17.62 60.63
CA SER A 143 23.55 17.06 61.17
C SER A 143 24.43 18.12 61.83
N SER A 144 24.53 19.32 61.25
CA SER A 144 25.26 20.45 61.85
C SER A 144 24.65 20.90 63.17
N TYR A 145 23.31 20.96 63.26
CA TYR A 145 22.59 21.32 64.48
C TYR A 145 22.79 20.29 65.61
N VAL A 146 22.73 18.99 65.30
CA VAL A 146 22.99 17.92 66.27
C VAL A 146 24.43 18.02 66.80
N ILE A 147 25.42 18.25 65.95
CA ILE A 147 26.82 18.41 66.38
C ILE A 147 26.99 19.60 67.34
N LEU A 148 26.31 20.72 67.08
CA LEU A 148 26.34 21.90 67.95
C LEU A 148 25.73 21.62 69.33
N LEU A 149 24.61 20.89 69.40
CA LEU A 149 23.97 20.51 70.65
C LEU A 149 24.84 19.60 71.54
N PHE A 150 25.64 18.71 70.94
CA PHE A 150 26.57 17.86 71.70
C PHE A 150 27.85 18.57 72.13
N LYS A 151 28.11 19.79 71.65
CA LYS A 151 29.31 20.57 71.94
C LYS A 151 29.08 21.67 73.00
N SER A 152 27.83 21.97 73.36
CA SER A 152 27.45 22.89 74.45
C SER A 152 27.25 22.16 75.76
#